data_AF-F0JHD0-F1
#
_entry.id   AF-F0JHD0-F1
#
_cell.length_a   1.000
_cell.length_b   1.000
_cell.length_c   1.000
_cell.angle_alpha   90.00
_cell.angle_beta   90.00
_cell.angle_gamma   90.00
#
_symmetry.space_group_name_H-M   'P 1'
#
loop_
_entity.id
_entity.type
_entity.pdbx_description
1 polymer ?
#
loop_
_entity_poly.entity_id
_entity_poly.type
_entity_poly.pdbx_seq_one_letter_code
_entity_poly.pdbx_strand_id
1 'polypeptide(L)'
;MLDMNIWLGVIVLTILLYGLKWWHGRGRKVKVYRVSPESLKRAKEVVVPVLALVEDGESFPLDEQRLVHSKEDVKSAAKIMAYYFWKKRRQEELARIKHCFVALSRFQDASLDLEAQERRSARERARLEREINFYLTHSPFSARRS
;
A
#
# COMPACT_ATOMS: atom_id res chain seq x y z
N MET A 1 54.06 -21.32 3.05
CA MET A 1 54.16 -19.85 2.97
C MET A 1 53.05 -19.25 2.09
N LEU A 2 52.78 -19.81 0.89
CA LEU A 2 51.69 -19.36 0.01
C LEU A 2 50.28 -19.49 0.64
N ASP A 3 49.99 -20.59 1.35
CA ASP A 3 48.69 -20.80 1.99
C ASP A 3 48.35 -19.74 3.04
N MET A 4 49.34 -19.32 3.82
CA MET A 4 49.14 -18.32 4.88
C MET A 4 48.81 -16.94 4.29
N ASN A 5 49.39 -16.59 3.14
CA ASN A 5 49.10 -15.35 2.43
C ASN A 5 47.69 -15.36 1.80
N ILE A 6 47.24 -16.52 1.29
CA ILE A 6 45.89 -16.69 0.76
C ILE A 6 44.85 -16.54 1.88
N TRP A 7 45.08 -17.19 3.03
CA TRP A 7 44.21 -17.07 4.21
C TRP A 7 44.17 -15.64 4.78
N LEU A 8 45.32 -14.95 4.80
CA LEU A 8 45.38 -13.54 5.21
C LEU A 8 44.53 -12.65 4.27
N GLY A 9 44.62 -12.88 2.96
CA GLY A 9 43.81 -12.17 1.96
C GLY A 9 42.31 -12.37 2.16
N VAL A 10 41.87 -13.60 2.45
CA VAL A 10 40.46 -13.91 2.74
C VAL A 10 40.00 -13.17 3.99
N ILE A 11 40.76 -13.19 5.09
CA ILE A 11 40.39 -12.52 6.34
C ILE A 11 40.25 -11.01 6.13
N VAL A 12 41.22 -10.38 5.46
CA VAL A 12 41.17 -8.94 5.16
C VAL A 12 39.95 -8.60 4.30
N LEU A 13 39.67 -9.40 3.27
CA LEU A 13 38.49 -9.22 2.42
C LEU A 13 37.19 -9.35 3.21
N THR A 14 37.11 -10.31 4.13
CA THR A 14 35.90 -10.54 4.94
C THR A 14 35.64 -9.35 5.87
N ILE A 15 36.69 -8.84 6.53
CA ILE A 15 36.61 -7.67 7.41
C ILE A 15 36.20 -6.43 6.60
N LEU A 16 36.77 -6.25 5.40
CA LEU A 16 36.45 -5.12 4.52
C LEU A 16 34.98 -5.14 4.09
N LEU A 17 34.45 -6.31 3.70
CA LEU A 17 33.04 -6.49 3.34
C LEU A 17 32.12 -6.25 4.53
N TYR A 18 32.50 -6.69 5.72
CA TYR A 18 31.72 -6.46 6.94
C TYR A 18 31.68 -4.98 7.32
N GLY A 19 32.81 -4.28 7.19
CA GLY A 19 32.92 -2.83 7.38
C GLY A 19 32.04 -2.05 6.39
N LEU A 20 32.08 -2.43 5.11
CA LEU A 20 31.22 -1.87 4.07
C LEU A 20 29.74 -2.07 4.37
N LYS A 21 29.33 -3.28 4.75
CA LYS A 21 27.95 -3.59 5.16
C LYS A 21 27.50 -2.75 6.35
N TRP A 22 28.36 -2.59 7.35
CA TRP A 22 28.07 -1.80 8.55
C TRP A 22 27.94 -0.31 8.25
N TRP A 23 28.82 0.23 7.41
CA TRP A 23 28.73 1.62 6.96
C TRP A 23 27.45 1.88 6.16
N HIS A 24 27.10 0.98 5.23
CA HIS A 24 25.87 1.09 4.46
C HIS A 24 24.60 0.96 5.33
N GLY A 25 24.67 0.22 6.43
CA GLY A 25 23.57 0.04 7.38
C GLY A 25 23.30 1.25 8.29
N ARG A 26 24.33 2.03 8.63
CA ARG A 26 24.23 3.15 9.61
C ARG A 26 23.36 4.32 9.16
N GLY A 27 23.12 4.48 7.85
CA GLY A 27 22.36 5.60 7.29
C GLY A 27 20.83 5.42 7.28
N ARG A 28 20.29 4.24 7.60
CA ARG A 28 18.83 4.01 7.52
C ARG A 28 18.10 4.60 8.71
N LYS A 29 17.79 5.90 8.63
CA LYS A 29 16.80 6.55 9.50
C LYS A 29 15.42 5.92 9.23
N VAL A 30 14.99 5.00 10.10
CA VAL A 30 13.66 4.39 10.04
C VAL A 30 12.64 5.45 10.46
N LYS A 31 11.95 6.07 9.50
CA LYS A 31 10.79 6.92 9.80
C LYS A 31 9.65 6.03 10.30
N VAL A 32 9.40 6.05 11.61
CA VAL A 32 8.28 5.33 12.22
C VAL A 32 7.01 6.12 11.97
N TYR A 33 6.14 5.60 11.10
CA TYR A 33 4.82 6.19 10.86
C TYR A 33 3.93 5.91 12.09
N ARG A 34 3.53 6.97 12.80
CA ARG A 34 2.55 6.89 13.90
C ARG A 34 1.21 7.39 13.36
N VAL A 35 0.29 6.47 13.13
CA VAL A 35 -1.12 6.83 12.85
C VAL A 35 -1.73 7.30 14.16
N SER A 36 -2.20 8.54 14.20
CA SER A 36 -2.93 9.07 15.36
C SER A 36 -4.33 8.41 15.45
N PRO A 37 -4.89 8.25 16.66
CA PRO A 37 -6.22 7.69 16.83
C PRO A 37 -7.30 8.51 16.12
N GLU A 38 -7.13 9.83 16.05
CA GLU A 38 -8.02 10.73 15.31
C GLU A 38 -7.98 10.50 13.80
N SER A 39 -6.80 10.30 13.22
CA SER A 39 -6.67 9.98 11.79
C SER A 39 -7.30 8.63 11.47
N LEU A 40 -7.21 7.67 12.38
CA LEU A 40 -7.87 6.37 12.21
C LEU A 40 -9.40 6.50 12.27
N LYS A 41 -9.92 7.29 13.22
CA LYS A 41 -11.36 7.54 13.34
C LYS A 41 -11.91 8.21 12.06
N ARG A 42 -11.25 9.27 11.59
CA ARG A 42 -11.59 9.94 10.32
C ARG A 42 -11.50 9.01 9.13
N ALA A 43 -10.44 8.20 9.04
CA ALA A 43 -10.29 7.25 7.95
C ALA A 43 -11.40 6.19 7.95
N LYS A 44 -11.85 5.73 9.12
CA LYS A 44 -12.98 4.82 9.26
C LYS A 44 -14.28 5.49 8.81
N GLU A 45 -14.54 6.72 9.23
CA GLU A 45 -15.74 7.48 8.84
C GLU A 45 -15.84 7.66 7.31
N VAL A 46 -14.71 7.86 6.63
CA VAL A 46 -14.66 8.00 5.17
C VAL A 46 -14.85 6.67 4.44
N VAL A 47 -14.26 5.57 4.95
CA VAL A 47 -14.21 4.28 4.24
C VAL A 47 -15.46 3.43 4.45
N VAL A 48 -16.10 3.50 5.63
CA VAL A 48 -17.28 2.67 5.94
C VAL A 48 -18.44 2.89 4.96
N PRO A 49 -18.82 4.13 4.59
CA PRO A 49 -19.86 4.37 3.60
C PRO A 49 -19.52 3.76 2.24
N VAL A 50 -18.25 3.81 1.83
CA VAL A 50 -17.81 3.27 0.54
C VAL A 50 -17.78 1.74 0.54
N LEU A 51 -17.40 1.12 1.65
CA LEU A 51 -17.46 -0.35 1.81
C LEU A 51 -18.87 -0.86 1.58
N ALA A 52 -19.87 -0.21 2.16
CA ALA A 52 -21.28 -0.58 2.01
C ALA A 52 -21.76 -0.55 0.54
N LEU A 53 -21.15 0.27 -0.31
CA LEU A 53 -21.49 0.40 -1.73
C LEU A 53 -20.77 -0.62 -2.63
N VAL A 54 -19.77 -1.33 -2.09
CA VAL A 54 -18.83 -2.15 -2.85
C VAL A 54 -18.89 -3.63 -2.45
N GLU A 55 -19.37 -3.94 -1.25
CA GLU A 55 -19.40 -5.31 -0.72
C GLU A 55 -20.37 -6.25 -1.42
N ASP A 56 -21.29 -5.72 -2.23
CA ASP A 56 -22.26 -6.52 -2.99
C ASP A 56 -21.62 -7.39 -4.10
N GLY A 57 -20.31 -7.24 -4.36
CA GLY A 57 -19.57 -8.09 -5.30
C GLY A 57 -19.87 -7.83 -6.78
N GLU A 58 -20.75 -6.88 -7.07
CA GLU A 58 -21.09 -6.49 -8.43
C GLU A 58 -19.90 -5.84 -9.17
N SER A 59 -19.88 -5.97 -10.49
CA SER A 59 -18.83 -5.40 -11.35
C SER A 59 -19.29 -4.18 -12.16
N PHE A 60 -20.55 -3.78 -12.04
CA PHE A 60 -21.13 -2.70 -12.84
C PHE A 60 -20.60 -1.33 -12.42
N PRO A 61 -20.46 -0.38 -13.39
CA PRO A 61 -20.11 0.99 -13.08
C PRO A 61 -21.18 1.63 -12.20
N LEU A 62 -20.73 2.43 -11.24
CA LEU A 62 -21.56 3.21 -10.33
C LEU A 62 -21.35 4.68 -10.63
N ASP A 63 -22.36 5.50 -10.36
CA ASP A 63 -22.22 6.95 -10.48
C ASP A 63 -21.27 7.48 -9.39
N GLU A 64 -20.27 8.28 -9.80
CA GLU A 64 -19.33 8.95 -8.91
C GLU A 64 -20.02 9.84 -7.88
N GLN A 65 -21.20 10.40 -8.18
CA GLN A 65 -21.97 11.21 -7.23
C GLN A 65 -22.49 10.43 -6.02
N ARG A 66 -22.50 9.10 -6.07
CA ARG A 66 -22.85 8.26 -4.92
C ARG A 66 -21.79 8.27 -3.82
N LEU A 67 -20.58 8.74 -4.12
CA LEU A 67 -19.52 8.88 -3.12
C LEU A 67 -19.76 10.13 -2.28
N VAL A 68 -19.84 9.94 -0.96
CA VAL A 68 -19.94 11.05 0.02
C VAL A 68 -18.65 11.88 0.07
N HIS A 69 -17.51 11.26 -0.28
CA HIS A 69 -16.18 11.86 -0.24
C HIS A 69 -15.48 11.69 -1.58
N SER A 70 -14.53 12.58 -1.88
CA SER A 70 -13.75 12.47 -3.11
C SER A 70 -12.97 11.16 -3.16
N LYS A 71 -12.73 10.64 -4.37
CA LYS A 71 -11.91 9.43 -4.54
C LYS A 71 -10.52 9.56 -3.91
N GLU A 72 -9.92 10.76 -3.94
CA GLU A 72 -8.60 11.01 -3.32
C GLU A 72 -8.64 10.87 -1.79
N ASP A 73 -9.70 11.36 -1.16
CA ASP A 73 -9.89 11.23 0.30
C ASP A 73 -10.10 9.77 0.68
N VAL A 74 -10.92 9.04 -0.08
CA VAL A 74 -11.17 7.61 0.16
C VAL A 74 -9.89 6.81 -0.03
N LYS A 75 -9.10 7.08 -1.07
CA LYS A 75 -7.78 6.44 -1.27
C LYS A 75 -6.84 6.68 -0.09
N SER A 76 -6.78 7.92 0.39
CA SER A 76 -5.92 8.29 1.52
C SER A 76 -6.37 7.61 2.81
N ALA A 77 -7.66 7.62 3.10
CA ALA A 77 -8.26 6.94 4.24
C ALA A 77 -8.05 5.41 4.17
N ALA A 78 -8.26 4.79 3.02
CA ALA A 78 -8.05 3.38 2.79
C ALA A 78 -6.58 2.97 2.99
N LYS A 79 -5.60 3.79 2.58
CA LYS A 79 -4.17 3.56 2.87
C LYS A 79 -3.87 3.55 4.38
N ILE A 80 -4.44 4.51 5.13
CA ILE A 80 -4.31 4.56 6.58
C ILE A 80 -4.89 3.30 7.24
N MET A 81 -6.10 2.90 6.82
CA MET A 81 -6.77 1.69 7.31
C MET A 81 -6.00 0.42 6.95
N ALA A 82 -5.47 0.32 5.73
CA ALA A 82 -4.64 -0.79 5.29
C ALA A 82 -3.37 -0.92 6.14
N TYR A 83 -2.70 0.20 6.44
CA TYR A 83 -1.55 0.19 7.35
C TYR A 83 -1.92 -0.26 8.76
N TYR A 84 -3.04 0.23 9.29
CA TYR A 84 -3.54 -0.17 10.60
C TYR A 84 -3.81 -1.68 10.69
N PHE A 85 -4.56 -2.24 9.73
CA PHE A 85 -4.92 -3.66 9.72
C PHE A 85 -3.71 -4.57 9.52
N TRP A 86 -2.78 -4.18 8.65
CA TRP A 86 -1.51 -4.91 8.52
C TRP A 86 -0.71 -4.91 9.81
N LYS A 87 -0.57 -3.77 10.48
CA LYS A 87 0.16 -3.67 11.76
C LYS A 87 -0.49 -4.54 12.85
N LYS A 88 -1.82 -4.69 12.80
CA LYS A 88 -2.62 -5.54 13.69
C LYS A 88 -2.73 -7.00 13.23
N ARG A 89 -2.08 -7.39 12.12
CA ARG A 89 -2.14 -8.74 11.51
C ARG A 89 -3.56 -9.22 11.17
N ARG A 90 -4.49 -8.29 10.88
CA ARG A 90 -5.86 -8.62 10.44
C ARG A 90 -5.90 -8.73 8.92
N GLN A 91 -5.64 -9.93 8.39
CA GLN A 91 -5.50 -10.15 6.94
C GLN A 91 -6.83 -10.05 6.18
N GLU A 92 -7.92 -10.51 6.78
CA GLU A 92 -9.27 -10.44 6.18
C GLU A 92 -9.71 -8.99 5.96
N GLU A 93 -9.60 -8.15 7.00
CA GLU A 93 -9.92 -6.73 6.92
C GLU A 93 -8.99 -6.00 5.96
N LEU A 94 -7.71 -6.38 5.92
CA LEU A 94 -6.77 -5.85 4.94
C LEU A 94 -7.22 -6.19 3.52
N ALA A 95 -7.67 -7.43 3.25
CA ALA A 95 -8.18 -7.82 1.95
C ALA A 95 -9.45 -7.04 1.58
N ARG A 96 -10.39 -6.83 2.51
CA ARG A 96 -11.58 -5.99 2.32
C ARG A 96 -11.22 -4.55 1.94
N ILE A 97 -10.26 -3.94 2.66
CA ILE A 97 -9.80 -2.58 2.32
C ILE A 97 -9.12 -2.53 0.96
N LYS A 98 -8.32 -3.54 0.58
CA LYS A 98 -7.73 -3.60 -0.77
C LYS A 98 -8.82 -3.70 -1.83
N HIS A 99 -9.81 -4.55 -1.62
CA HIS A 99 -10.95 -4.69 -2.54
C HIS A 99 -11.69 -3.36 -2.68
N CYS A 100 -12.01 -2.69 -1.56
CA CYS A 100 -12.61 -1.37 -1.54
C CYS A 100 -11.78 -0.33 -2.32
N PHE A 101 -10.46 -0.32 -2.11
CA PHE A 101 -9.55 0.61 -2.79
C PHE A 101 -9.59 0.42 -4.31
N VAL A 102 -9.58 -0.83 -4.77
CA VAL A 102 -9.61 -1.16 -6.19
C VAL A 102 -10.99 -0.88 -6.80
N ALA A 103 -12.05 -1.20 -6.08
CA ALA A 103 -13.43 -0.97 -6.50
C ALA A 103 -13.81 0.51 -6.63
N LEU A 104 -12.98 1.44 -6.15
CA LEU A 104 -13.13 2.86 -6.47
C LEU A 104 -13.13 3.11 -7.99
N SER A 105 -12.53 2.22 -8.79
CA SER A 105 -12.60 2.29 -10.25
C SER A 105 -14.01 2.11 -10.80
N ARG A 106 -14.96 1.57 -10.04
CA ARG A 106 -16.35 1.40 -10.48
C ARG A 106 -17.09 2.73 -10.55
N PHE A 107 -16.73 3.67 -9.67
CA PHE A 107 -17.35 4.98 -9.63
C PHE A 107 -16.88 5.80 -10.82
N GLN A 108 -17.74 6.05 -11.80
CA GLN A 108 -17.43 6.77 -13.02
C GLN A 108 -18.43 7.89 -13.23
N ASP A 109 -18.05 8.83 -14.09
CA ASP A 109 -18.92 9.91 -14.52
C ASP A 109 -20.08 9.34 -15.36
N ALA A 110 -21.30 9.53 -14.88
CA ALA A 110 -22.52 9.06 -15.52
C ALA A 110 -22.80 9.73 -16.87
N SER A 111 -22.13 10.85 -17.18
CA SER A 111 -22.27 11.54 -18.47
C SER A 111 -21.56 10.84 -19.63
N LEU A 112 -20.68 9.86 -19.35
CA LEU A 112 -19.95 9.10 -20.37
C LEU A 112 -20.75 7.90 -20.86
N ASP A 113 -20.54 7.51 -22.13
CA ASP A 113 -21.07 6.28 -22.68
C ASP A 113 -20.60 5.05 -21.89
N LEU A 114 -21.45 4.00 -21.82
CA LEU A 114 -21.15 2.77 -21.08
C LEU A 114 -19.81 2.14 -21.48
N GLU A 115 -19.52 2.07 -22.79
CA GLU A 115 -18.26 1.52 -23.28
C GLU A 115 -17.05 2.39 -22.86
N ALA A 116 -17.22 3.72 -22.83
CA ALA A 116 -16.20 4.64 -22.35
C ALA A 116 -15.98 4.51 -20.83
N GLN A 117 -17.05 4.33 -20.06
CA GLN A 117 -16.99 4.07 -18.61
C GLN A 117 -16.25 2.77 -18.31
N GLU A 118 -16.54 1.68 -19.05
CA GLU A 118 -15.87 0.38 -18.87
C GLU A 118 -14.37 0.45 -19.20
N ARG A 119 -14.00 1.10 -20.32
CA ARG A 119 -12.58 1.28 -20.68
C ARG A 119 -11.84 2.12 -19.63
N ARG A 120 -12.49 3.17 -19.10
CA ARG A 120 -11.90 4.03 -18.07
C ARG A 120 -11.77 3.30 -16.75
N SER A 121 -12.81 2.58 -16.32
CA SER A 121 -12.81 1.79 -15.09
C SER A 121 -11.74 0.70 -15.13
N ALA A 122 -11.57 -0.01 -16.25
CA ALA A 122 -10.52 -1.02 -16.41
C ALA A 122 -9.11 -0.45 -16.26
N ARG A 123 -8.84 0.71 -16.89
CA ARG A 123 -7.56 1.42 -16.77
C ARG A 123 -7.31 1.91 -15.35
N GLU A 124 -8.34 2.48 -14.73
CA GLU A 124 -8.27 2.97 -13.35
C GLU A 124 -8.06 1.82 -12.36
N ARG A 125 -8.75 0.70 -12.55
CA ARG A 125 -8.59 -0.52 -11.75
C ARG A 125 -7.14 -1.00 -11.75
N ALA A 126 -6.55 -1.16 -12.94
CA ALA A 126 -5.15 -1.58 -13.06
C ALA A 126 -4.16 -0.57 -12.47
N ARG A 127 -4.50 0.73 -12.47
CA ARG A 127 -3.70 1.75 -11.78
C ARG A 127 -3.83 1.62 -10.26
N LEU A 128 -5.04 1.49 -9.73
CA LEU A 128 -5.32 1.37 -8.30
C LEU A 128 -4.73 0.09 -7.70
N GLU A 129 -4.80 -1.04 -8.41
CA GLU A 129 -4.16 -2.30 -8.03
C GLU A 129 -2.63 -2.14 -7.89
N ARG A 130 -1.99 -1.49 -8.88
CA ARG A 130 -0.55 -1.20 -8.80
C ARG A 130 -0.23 -0.26 -7.64
N GLU A 131 -1.04 0.77 -7.44
CA GLU A 131 -0.84 1.76 -6.37
C GLU A 131 -0.93 1.13 -4.98
N ILE A 132 -1.97 0.33 -4.70
CA ILE A 132 -2.13 -0.31 -3.40
C ILE A 132 -1.05 -1.38 -3.17
N ASN A 133 -0.70 -2.16 -4.19
CA ASN A 133 0.37 -3.15 -4.08
C ASN A 133 1.73 -2.49 -3.84
N PHE A 134 2.02 -1.38 -4.53
CA PHE A 134 3.22 -0.59 -4.29
C PHE A 134 3.24 -0.03 -2.87
N TYR A 135 2.12 0.54 -2.40
CA TYR A 135 2.00 1.05 -1.03
C TYR A 135 2.26 -0.03 0.02
N LEU A 136 1.69 -1.23 -0.14
CA LEU A 136 1.87 -2.34 0.79
C LEU A 136 3.28 -2.94 0.79
N THR A 137 4.02 -2.80 -0.31
CA THR A 137 5.39 -3.34 -0.46
C THR A 137 6.48 -2.32 -0.09
N HIS A 138 6.26 -1.03 -0.33
CA HIS A 138 7.29 0.03 -0.20
C HIS A 138 7.00 1.10 0.85
N SER A 139 5.75 1.30 1.26
CA SER A 139 5.39 2.17 2.40
C SER A 139 5.72 1.44 3.73
N PRO A 140 5.48 1.97 4.96
CA PRO A 140 6.18 1.57 6.21
C PRO A 140 6.03 0.10 6.68
N PHE A 141 5.39 -0.75 5.87
CA PHE A 141 5.31 -2.20 5.94
C PHE A 141 6.68 -2.91 5.92
N SER A 142 7.70 -2.32 5.29
CA SER A 142 9.06 -2.91 5.23
C SER A 142 9.92 -2.63 6.47
N ALA A 143 9.52 -1.70 7.34
CA ALA A 143 10.30 -1.29 8.52
C ALA A 143 10.39 -2.34 9.65
N ARG A 144 9.78 -3.53 9.48
CA ARG A 144 9.75 -4.61 10.48
C ARG A 144 10.33 -5.95 9.98
N ARG A 145 10.98 -5.98 8.81
CA ARG A 145 11.72 -7.17 8.33
C ARG A 145 13.24 -7.11 8.64
N SER A 146 13.64 -6.33 9.65
CA SER A 146 15.00 -6.35 10.20
C SER A 146 14.97 -6.81 11.64
#